data_AF-J3DER4-F1
#
_entry.id   AF-J3DER4-F1
#
_cell.length_a   1.000
_cell.length_b   1.000
_cell.length_c   1.000
_cell.angle_alpha   90.00
_cell.angle_beta   90.00
_cell.angle_gamma   90.00
#
_symmetry.space_group_name_H-M   'P 1'
#
loop_
_entity.id
_entity.type
_entity.pdbx_description
1 polymer ?
#
loop_
_entity_poly.entity_id
_entity_poly.type
_entity_poly.pdbx_seq_one_letter_code
_entity_poly.pdbx_strand_id
1 'polypeptide(L)'
;SVAGRAAKKRVRQACKTIGADRMITLTYRANMTDRETALKHWDRFRRRMRKHKEFHYVAVIEEQERGALHFHVAVNGRQSYHLLRSIWSSIVGVDEQGRSMSNIDVRNPSKFGFGKEGVHKLAAYIAKYCAKEMDCRDLDQKRYFASRGIPKPEVQSWPIASVTALGAVQTAFAIAESGLLDGAQFWYNKALDVIWIATAPDLNKCAALVPF
;
A
#
# COMPACT_ATOMS: atom_id res chain seq x y z
N SER A 1 -2.24 -5.29 -17.68
CA SER A 1 -0.83 -5.08 -18.09
C SER A 1 0.17 -5.53 -17.02
N VAL A 2 1.42 -5.83 -17.39
CA VAL A 2 2.53 -6.20 -16.47
C VAL A 2 2.82 -5.10 -15.44
N ALA A 3 2.85 -3.84 -15.88
CA ALA A 3 3.04 -2.65 -15.04
C ALA A 3 2.04 -2.59 -13.87
N GLY A 4 0.82 -3.05 -14.12
CA GLY A 4 -0.21 -3.13 -13.12
C GLY A 4 -0.03 -4.15 -12.02
N ARG A 5 0.38 -5.36 -12.40
CA ARG A 5 0.71 -6.42 -11.45
C ARG A 5 1.86 -5.97 -10.54
N ALA A 6 2.85 -5.29 -11.10
CA ALA A 6 3.96 -4.69 -10.35
C ALA A 6 3.47 -3.59 -9.38
N ALA A 7 2.57 -2.71 -9.83
CA ALA A 7 1.99 -1.66 -8.99
C ALA A 7 1.19 -2.25 -7.80
N LYS A 8 0.31 -3.23 -8.06
CA LYS A 8 -0.41 -3.97 -7.00
C LYS A 8 0.54 -4.57 -5.98
N LYS A 9 1.59 -5.26 -6.44
CA LYS A 9 2.61 -5.87 -5.57
C LYS A 9 3.27 -4.82 -4.69
N ARG A 10 3.68 -3.68 -5.27
CA ARG A 10 4.33 -2.57 -4.54
C ARG A 10 3.40 -1.93 -3.52
N VAL A 11 2.15 -1.65 -3.88
CA VAL A 11 1.15 -1.11 -2.95
C VAL A 11 0.92 -2.06 -1.78
N ARG A 12 0.69 -3.35 -2.06
CA ARG A 12 0.51 -4.36 -1.01
C ARG A 12 1.71 -4.45 -0.08
N GLN A 13 2.91 -4.45 -0.64
CA GLN A 13 4.14 -4.51 0.13
C GLN A 13 4.30 -3.27 1.01
N ALA A 14 4.11 -2.08 0.45
CA ALA A 14 4.23 -0.84 1.20
C ALA A 14 3.22 -0.76 2.36
N CYS A 15 1.98 -1.21 2.15
CA CYS A 15 0.98 -1.29 3.22
C CYS A 15 1.40 -2.25 4.35
N LYS A 16 2.00 -3.40 4.00
CA LYS A 16 2.53 -4.34 4.99
C LYS A 16 3.71 -3.76 5.76
N THR A 17 4.65 -3.14 5.05
CA THR A 17 5.84 -2.53 5.67
C THR A 17 5.45 -1.46 6.69
N ILE A 18 4.50 -0.59 6.37
CA ILE A 18 4.07 0.45 7.32
C ILE A 18 3.18 -0.10 8.43
N GLY A 19 2.73 -1.36 8.37
CA GLY A 19 1.76 -1.92 9.31
C GLY A 19 0.39 -1.27 9.21
N ALA A 20 -0.10 -1.01 7.99
CA ALA A 20 -1.33 -0.26 7.78
C ALA A 20 -2.55 -0.95 8.41
N ASP A 21 -3.23 -0.25 9.32
CA ASP A 21 -4.38 -0.75 10.08
C ASP A 21 -5.68 0.02 9.75
N ARG A 22 -5.55 1.19 9.11
CA ARG A 22 -6.65 2.13 8.86
C ARG A 22 -6.64 2.64 7.44
N MET A 23 -7.84 2.92 6.96
CA MET A 23 -8.05 3.52 5.65
C MET A 23 -8.83 4.82 5.78
N ILE A 24 -8.25 5.88 5.24
CA ILE A 24 -8.85 7.21 5.14
C ILE A 24 -9.32 7.39 3.70
N THR A 25 -10.53 7.89 3.52
CA THR A 25 -11.05 8.26 2.20
C THR A 25 -11.30 9.76 2.17
N LEU A 26 -10.55 10.49 1.34
CA LEU A 26 -10.70 11.93 1.14
C LEU A 26 -11.56 12.17 -0.09
N THR A 27 -12.69 12.85 0.08
CA THR A 27 -13.66 13.10 -0.99
C THR A 27 -13.98 14.60 -1.09
N TYR A 28 -14.48 14.99 -2.26
CA TYR A 28 -15.03 16.31 -2.55
C TYR A 28 -16.55 16.26 -2.55
N ARG A 29 -17.20 17.32 -2.08
CA ARG A 29 -18.65 17.47 -2.21
C ARG A 29 -19.04 17.73 -3.67
N ALA A 30 -18.34 18.67 -4.31
CA ALA A 30 -18.44 18.91 -5.74
C ALA A 30 -17.90 17.73 -6.57
N ASN A 31 -18.31 17.66 -7.84
CA ASN A 31 -17.79 16.68 -8.80
C ASN A 31 -16.38 17.09 -9.27
N MET A 32 -15.37 16.81 -8.44
CA MET A 32 -13.98 17.12 -8.78
C MET A 32 -13.44 16.17 -9.85
N THR A 33 -13.35 16.62 -11.10
CA THR A 33 -12.78 15.84 -12.22
C THR A 33 -11.37 16.30 -12.59
N ASP A 34 -10.96 17.51 -12.17
CA ASP A 34 -9.63 18.04 -12.43
C ASP A 34 -8.57 17.33 -11.57
N ARG A 35 -7.85 16.43 -12.24
CA ARG A 35 -6.77 15.64 -11.64
C ARG A 35 -5.59 16.49 -11.20
N GLU A 36 -5.24 17.55 -11.93
CA GLU A 36 -4.10 18.39 -11.57
C GLU A 36 -4.37 19.12 -10.25
N THR A 37 -5.56 19.71 -10.13
CA THR A 37 -6.02 20.31 -8.88
C THR A 37 -6.10 19.28 -7.76
N ALA A 38 -6.65 18.08 -8.03
CA ALA A 38 -6.70 17.02 -7.03
C ALA A 38 -5.31 16.61 -6.51
N LEU A 39 -4.30 16.53 -7.40
CA LEU A 39 -2.93 16.26 -7.01
C LEU A 39 -2.29 17.40 -6.23
N LYS A 40 -2.57 18.67 -6.56
CA LYS A 40 -2.14 19.83 -5.77
C LYS A 40 -2.74 19.79 -4.37
N HIS A 41 -4.01 19.45 -4.24
CA HIS A 41 -4.68 19.28 -2.95
C HIS A 41 -4.05 18.15 -2.13
N TRP A 42 -3.82 16.99 -2.76
CA TRP A 42 -3.13 15.86 -2.14
C TRP A 42 -1.74 16.24 -1.64
N ASP A 43 -0.97 16.96 -2.44
CA ASP A 43 0.37 17.42 -2.10
C ASP A 43 0.37 18.35 -0.88
N ARG A 44 -0.57 19.30 -0.82
CA ARG A 44 -0.76 20.17 0.36
C ARG A 44 -1.15 19.34 1.59
N PHE A 45 -2.07 18.39 1.43
CA PHE A 45 -2.56 17.54 2.51
C PHE A 45 -1.44 16.73 3.16
N ARG A 46 -0.69 15.95 2.36
CA ARG A 46 0.43 15.14 2.87
C ARG A 46 1.51 15.99 3.55
N ARG A 47 1.78 17.20 3.01
CA ARG A 47 2.80 18.11 3.55
C ARG A 47 2.37 18.67 4.90
N ARG A 48 1.10 19.05 5.06
CA ARG A 48 0.55 19.52 6.34
C ARG A 48 0.51 18.39 7.37
N MET A 49 0.05 17.20 7.00
CA MET A 49 0.05 16.03 7.89
C MET A 49 1.44 15.72 8.45
N ARG A 50 2.48 15.73 7.60
CA ARG A 50 3.87 15.48 7.99
C ARG A 50 4.42 16.49 9.01
N LYS A 51 3.88 17.72 9.07
CA LYS A 51 4.33 18.74 10.04
C LYS A 51 3.85 18.46 11.47
N HIS A 52 2.78 17.68 11.63
CA HIS A 52 2.20 17.40 12.96
C HIS A 52 2.73 16.11 13.57
N LYS A 53 3.03 15.11 12.75
CA LYS A 53 3.65 13.85 13.18
C LYS A 53 4.26 13.12 12.00
N GLU A 54 5.07 12.10 12.30
CA GLU A 54 5.48 11.14 11.29
C GLU A 54 4.23 10.52 10.63
N PHE A 55 4.14 10.68 9.32
CA PHE A 55 2.95 10.32 8.54
C PHE A 55 3.35 9.38 7.40
N HIS A 56 3.45 8.10 7.75
CA HIS A 56 3.59 7.03 6.78
C HIS A 56 2.26 6.70 6.13
N TYR A 57 2.25 6.66 4.80
CA TYR A 57 1.03 6.41 4.04
C TYR A 57 1.31 5.66 2.73
N VAL A 58 0.27 4.96 2.26
CA VAL A 58 0.13 4.52 0.87
C VAL A 58 -1.20 5.04 0.37
N ALA A 59 -1.20 5.81 -0.72
CA ALA A 59 -2.40 6.44 -1.25
C ALA A 59 -2.63 6.10 -2.71
N VAL A 60 -3.89 6.02 -3.11
CA VAL A 60 -4.35 5.81 -4.47
C VAL A 60 -5.42 6.85 -4.76
N ILE A 61 -5.36 7.48 -5.93
CA ILE A 61 -6.45 8.31 -6.46
C ILE A 61 -7.39 7.39 -7.24
N GLU A 62 -8.70 7.49 -7.06
CA GLU A 62 -9.71 6.71 -7.79
C GLU A 62 -10.83 7.64 -8.30
N GLU A 63 -11.40 7.33 -9.46
CA GLU A 63 -12.68 7.88 -9.92
C GLU A 63 -13.90 7.17 -9.30
N GLN A 64 -14.84 7.94 -8.75
CA GLN A 64 -16.18 7.45 -8.37
C GLN A 64 -17.02 7.14 -9.60
N GLU A 65 -18.13 6.42 -9.43
CA GLU A 65 -19.11 6.15 -10.51
C GLU A 65 -19.64 7.44 -11.17
N ARG A 66 -19.70 8.55 -10.42
CA ARG A 66 -20.09 9.89 -10.91
C ARG A 66 -18.96 10.67 -11.60
N GLY A 67 -17.76 10.09 -11.74
CA GLY A 67 -16.55 10.73 -12.28
C GLY A 67 -15.74 11.56 -11.29
N ALA A 68 -16.24 11.80 -10.08
CA ALA A 68 -15.53 12.56 -9.05
C ALA A 68 -14.28 11.81 -8.56
N LEU A 69 -13.15 12.49 -8.45
CA LEU A 69 -11.91 11.95 -7.91
C LEU A 69 -11.95 11.88 -6.39
N HIS A 70 -11.44 10.81 -5.80
CA HIS A 70 -11.18 10.70 -4.36
C HIS A 70 -9.86 9.99 -4.08
N PHE A 71 -9.38 10.10 -2.85
CA PHE A 71 -8.15 9.43 -2.41
C PHE A 71 -8.46 8.36 -1.38
N HIS A 72 -7.99 7.14 -1.62
CA HIS A 72 -7.86 6.11 -0.60
C HIS A 72 -6.46 6.15 -0.01
N VAL A 73 -6.34 6.27 1.31
CA VAL A 73 -5.07 6.42 2.02
C VAL A 73 -4.99 5.39 3.14
N ALA A 74 -4.10 4.42 2.98
CA ALA A 74 -3.72 3.47 4.02
C ALA A 74 -2.69 4.12 4.96
N VAL A 75 -2.92 4.02 6.26
CA VAL A 75 -2.04 4.56 7.31
C VAL A 75 -1.90 3.55 8.45
N ASN A 76 -0.87 3.71 9.26
CA ASN A 76 -0.71 3.01 10.53
C ASN A 76 -1.05 3.94 11.69
N GLY A 77 -1.81 3.41 12.64
CA GLY A 77 -2.09 4.02 13.92
C GLY A 77 -3.19 5.07 13.84
N ARG A 78 -3.72 5.42 15.01
CA ARG A 78 -4.81 6.37 15.12
C ARG A 78 -4.37 7.76 14.63
N GLN A 79 -5.18 8.33 13.77
CA GLN A 79 -5.04 9.71 13.31
C GLN A 79 -6.00 10.60 14.09
N SER A 80 -5.64 11.86 14.33
CA SER A 80 -6.59 12.83 14.88
C SER A 80 -7.60 13.18 13.78
N TYR A 81 -8.86 12.78 13.97
CA TYR A 81 -9.91 13.01 12.96
C TYR A 81 -10.26 14.49 12.84
N HIS A 82 -10.17 15.24 13.94
CA HIS A 82 -10.28 16.69 13.92
C HIS A 82 -9.18 17.32 13.07
N LEU A 83 -7.93 16.87 13.24
CA LEU A 83 -6.81 17.37 12.44
C LEU A 83 -6.97 17.04 10.95
N LEU A 84 -7.31 15.78 10.63
CA LEU A 84 -7.54 15.36 9.25
C LEU A 84 -8.60 16.23 8.57
N ARG A 85 -9.76 16.40 9.23
CA ARG A 85 -10.88 17.19 8.70
C ARG A 85 -10.53 18.67 8.57
N SER A 86 -9.88 19.24 9.57
CA SER A 86 -9.42 20.63 9.55
C SER A 86 -8.47 20.88 8.38
N ILE A 87 -7.44 20.03 8.22
CA ILE A 87 -6.48 20.16 7.13
C ILE A 87 -7.18 20.00 5.78
N TRP A 88 -8.00 18.96 5.59
CA TRP A 88 -8.64 18.73 4.30
C TRP A 88 -9.64 19.83 3.93
N SER A 89 -10.48 20.24 4.88
CA SER A 89 -11.42 21.35 4.69
C SER A 89 -10.70 22.65 4.35
N SER A 90 -9.57 22.95 5.00
CA SER A 90 -8.79 24.16 4.71
C SER A 90 -8.12 24.16 3.33
N ILE A 91 -7.97 22.99 2.70
CA ILE A 91 -7.37 22.84 1.36
C ILE A 91 -8.46 22.96 0.29
N VAL A 92 -9.59 22.30 0.49
CA VAL A 92 -10.70 22.28 -0.49
C VAL A 92 -11.54 23.55 -0.42
N GLY A 93 -11.65 24.16 0.76
CA GLY A 93 -12.43 25.37 0.99
C GLY A 93 -13.85 25.10 1.49
N VAL A 94 -14.64 26.17 1.50
CA VAL A 94 -16.05 26.19 1.92
C VAL A 94 -16.92 26.72 0.78
N ASP A 95 -18.22 26.43 0.82
CA ASP A 95 -19.21 27.05 -0.07
C ASP A 95 -19.60 28.46 0.41
N GLU A 96 -20.49 29.10 -0.34
CA GLU A 96 -21.04 30.43 -0.04
C GLU A 96 -21.74 30.50 1.32
N GLN A 97 -22.23 29.36 1.82
CA GLN A 97 -22.89 29.24 3.12
C GLN A 97 -21.91 28.84 4.24
N GLY A 98 -20.60 28.84 3.97
CA GLY A 98 -19.56 28.51 4.95
C GLY A 98 -19.43 27.01 5.27
N ARG A 99 -20.09 26.12 4.52
CA ARG A 99 -20.04 24.67 4.73
C ARG A 99 -18.81 24.09 4.02
N SER A 100 -18.09 23.19 4.68
CA SER A 100 -16.90 22.53 4.11
C SER A 100 -17.20 21.86 2.76
N MET A 101 -16.42 22.11 1.71
CA MET A 101 -16.59 21.42 0.42
C MET A 101 -15.92 20.04 0.39
N SER A 102 -15.52 19.53 1.55
CA SER A 102 -14.72 18.34 1.73
C SER A 102 -15.44 17.31 2.61
N ASN A 103 -15.11 16.03 2.44
CA ASN A 103 -15.54 14.98 3.36
C ASN A 103 -14.43 13.96 3.59
N ILE A 104 -14.39 13.39 4.81
CA ILE A 104 -13.43 12.37 5.21
C ILE A 104 -14.16 11.21 5.88
N ASP A 105 -13.97 10.02 5.33
CA ASP A 105 -14.34 8.76 5.97
C ASP A 105 -13.09 8.07 6.51
N VAL A 106 -13.17 7.47 7.71
CA VAL A 106 -12.08 6.69 8.29
C VAL A 106 -12.59 5.33 8.72
N ARG A 107 -12.07 4.28 8.08
CA ARG A 107 -12.35 2.89 8.45
C ARG A 107 -11.36 2.41 9.49
N ASN A 108 -11.89 1.99 10.64
CA ASN A 108 -11.13 1.46 11.76
C ASN A 108 -10.64 0.01 11.51
N PRO A 109 -9.60 -0.45 12.24
CA PRO A 109 -9.05 -1.80 12.11
C PRO A 109 -10.09 -2.90 12.31
N SER A 110 -11.07 -2.70 13.20
CA SER A 110 -12.15 -3.67 13.44
C SER A 110 -12.93 -4.06 12.19
N LYS A 111 -12.95 -3.21 11.14
CA LYS A 111 -13.58 -3.51 9.85
C LYS A 111 -12.73 -4.40 8.94
N PHE A 112 -11.41 -4.43 9.15
CA PHE A 112 -10.47 -5.25 8.38
C PHE A 112 -10.01 -6.48 9.17
N GLY A 113 -10.06 -6.44 10.50
CA GLY A 113 -9.46 -7.42 11.40
C GLY A 113 -8.22 -6.87 12.11
N PHE A 114 -7.77 -7.56 13.15
CA PHE A 114 -6.57 -7.19 13.91
C PHE A 114 -5.35 -8.01 13.44
N GLY A 115 -4.15 -7.50 13.74
CA GLY A 115 -2.89 -8.20 13.46
C GLY A 115 -2.62 -8.39 11.96
N LYS A 116 -1.88 -9.46 11.63
CA LYS A 116 -1.41 -9.74 10.25
C LYS A 116 -2.57 -9.82 9.26
N GLU A 117 -3.64 -10.52 9.61
CA GLU A 117 -4.83 -10.69 8.76
C GLU A 117 -5.50 -9.36 8.37
N GLY A 118 -5.57 -8.42 9.31
CA GLY A 118 -6.10 -7.08 9.07
C GLY A 118 -5.29 -6.32 8.02
N VAL A 119 -3.96 -6.35 8.14
CA VAL A 119 -3.04 -5.71 7.19
C VAL A 119 -3.15 -6.35 5.81
N HIS A 120 -3.28 -7.68 5.71
CA HIS A 120 -3.47 -8.37 4.43
C HIS A 120 -4.76 -7.95 3.73
N LYS A 121 -5.88 -7.90 4.47
CA LYS A 121 -7.18 -7.46 3.95
C LYS A 121 -7.16 -6.01 3.51
N LEU A 122 -6.58 -5.11 4.30
CA LEU A 122 -6.44 -3.70 3.96
C LEU A 122 -5.55 -3.48 2.74
N ALA A 123 -4.39 -4.16 2.68
CA ALA A 123 -3.47 -4.12 1.55
C ALA A 123 -4.13 -4.64 0.26
N ALA A 124 -4.93 -5.71 0.35
CA ALA A 124 -5.71 -6.22 -0.78
C ALA A 124 -6.78 -5.22 -1.23
N TYR A 125 -7.46 -4.58 -0.27
CA TYR A 125 -8.50 -3.59 -0.51
C TYR A 125 -7.97 -2.36 -1.25
N ILE A 126 -6.90 -1.72 -0.77
CA ILE A 126 -6.32 -0.55 -1.46
C ILE A 126 -5.68 -0.91 -2.81
N ALA A 127 -5.12 -2.11 -2.95
CA ALA A 127 -4.57 -2.58 -4.22
C ALA A 127 -5.64 -2.84 -5.29
N LYS A 128 -6.92 -3.06 -4.90
CA LYS A 128 -8.06 -3.11 -5.83
C LYS A 128 -8.20 -1.77 -6.55
N TYR A 129 -8.10 -0.66 -5.82
CA TYR A 129 -8.25 0.69 -6.36
C TYR A 129 -7.09 1.14 -7.23
N CYS A 130 -5.88 0.72 -6.89
CA CYS A 130 -4.70 0.98 -7.74
C CYS A 130 -4.87 0.37 -9.15
N ALA A 131 -5.73 -0.66 -9.27
CA ALA A 131 -5.89 -1.44 -10.48
C ALA A 131 -6.99 -0.92 -11.41
N LYS A 132 -8.11 -0.47 -10.84
CA LYS A 132 -9.20 0.13 -11.61
C LYS A 132 -8.70 1.31 -12.45
N GLU A 133 -7.84 2.13 -11.87
CA GLU A 133 -7.19 3.25 -12.54
C GLU A 133 -6.25 2.85 -13.68
N MET A 134 -5.82 1.59 -13.73
CA MET A 134 -4.91 1.15 -14.78
C MET A 134 -5.60 0.89 -16.11
N ASP A 135 -6.91 0.66 -16.10
CA ASP A 135 -7.68 0.34 -17.30
C ASP A 135 -8.17 1.62 -18.03
N CYS A 136 -7.99 2.80 -17.42
CA CYS A 136 -8.62 4.03 -17.89
C CYS A 136 -7.67 5.18 -18.28
N ARG A 137 -6.33 5.06 -18.18
CA ARG A 137 -5.45 6.24 -18.29
C ARG A 137 -4.09 6.00 -18.95
N ASP A 138 -3.55 7.06 -19.55
CA ASP A 138 -2.25 7.14 -20.23
C ASP A 138 -1.09 6.59 -19.40
N LEU A 139 -0.13 5.97 -20.11
CA LEU A 139 0.96 5.17 -19.55
C LEU A 139 1.85 5.88 -18.51
N ASP A 140 1.89 7.22 -18.53
CA ASP A 140 2.89 8.02 -17.79
C ASP A 140 2.42 8.58 -16.44
N GLN A 141 1.17 8.33 -16.03
CA GLN A 141 0.66 8.91 -14.79
C GLN A 141 1.00 8.07 -13.54
N LYS A 142 1.42 8.75 -12.46
CA LYS A 142 1.65 8.12 -11.14
C LYS A 142 0.34 7.51 -10.61
N ARG A 143 0.38 6.18 -10.40
CA ARG A 143 -0.77 5.32 -10.07
C ARG A 143 -1.06 5.20 -8.58
N TYR A 144 -0.03 5.40 -7.76
CA TYR A 144 -0.12 5.43 -6.31
C TYR A 144 0.95 6.35 -5.76
N PHE A 145 0.79 6.77 -4.51
CA PHE A 145 1.71 7.59 -3.77
C PHE A 145 2.10 6.85 -2.49
N ALA A 146 3.37 6.92 -2.10
CA ALA A 146 3.83 6.35 -0.85
C ALA A 146 4.72 7.37 -0.14
N SER A 147 4.64 7.45 1.19
CA SER A 147 5.57 8.26 1.96
C SER A 147 7.01 7.80 1.72
N ARG A 148 7.97 8.73 1.74
CA ARG A 148 9.40 8.39 1.73
C ARG A 148 9.76 7.66 3.03
N GLY A 149 10.78 6.80 2.98
CA GLY A 149 11.27 6.07 4.17
C GLY A 149 10.55 4.74 4.45
N ILE A 150 9.63 4.28 3.60
CA ILE A 150 9.11 2.91 3.68
C ILE A 150 10.22 1.97 3.17
N PRO A 151 10.85 1.13 4.02
CA PRO A 151 11.89 0.22 3.56
C PRO A 151 11.30 -0.75 2.52
N LYS A 152 11.95 -0.81 1.36
CA LYS A 152 11.62 -1.83 0.36
C LYS A 152 12.27 -3.14 0.83
N PRO A 153 11.58 -4.28 0.75
CA PRO A 153 12.23 -5.55 1.03
C PRO A 153 13.39 -5.72 0.06
N GLU A 154 14.53 -6.17 0.59
CA GLU A 154 15.64 -6.59 -0.25
C GLU A 154 15.20 -7.81 -1.06
N VAL A 155 15.42 -7.75 -2.37
CA VAL A 155 15.14 -8.85 -3.28
C VAL A 155 16.48 -9.34 -3.79
N GLN A 156 16.91 -10.49 -3.29
CA GLN A 156 18.05 -11.20 -3.84
C GLN A 156 17.56 -12.15 -4.95
N SER A 157 18.28 -12.16 -6.07
CA SER A 157 17.99 -13.03 -7.21
C SER A 157 19.21 -13.91 -7.45
N TRP A 158 18.97 -15.22 -7.47
CA TRP A 158 20.04 -16.21 -7.62
C TRP A 158 19.80 -16.96 -8.94
N PRO A 159 20.74 -16.91 -9.90
CA PRO A 159 20.69 -17.80 -11.04
C PRO A 159 20.96 -19.24 -10.54
N ILE A 160 20.09 -20.17 -10.91
CA ILE A 160 20.23 -21.58 -10.55
C ILE A 160 20.79 -22.33 -11.76
N ALA A 161 21.86 -23.09 -11.57
CA ALA A 161 22.50 -23.87 -12.64
C ALA A 161 21.75 -25.16 -13.02
N SER A 162 20.65 -25.47 -12.33
CA SER A 162 19.84 -26.66 -12.61
C SER A 162 18.97 -26.46 -13.84
N VAL A 163 19.01 -27.44 -14.74
CA VAL A 163 18.11 -27.56 -15.91
C VAL A 163 16.86 -28.41 -15.63
N THR A 164 16.73 -28.93 -14.40
CA THR A 164 15.58 -29.74 -13.98
C THR A 164 14.78 -29.03 -12.89
N ALA A 165 13.45 -29.22 -12.89
CA ALA A 165 12.56 -28.69 -11.86
C ALA A 165 12.94 -29.20 -10.46
N LEU A 166 13.31 -30.49 -10.33
CA LEU A 166 13.74 -31.06 -9.06
C LEU A 166 14.99 -30.37 -8.52
N GLY A 167 16.03 -30.19 -9.35
CA GLY A 167 17.25 -29.51 -8.92
C GLY A 167 17.03 -28.03 -8.62
N ALA A 168 16.09 -27.37 -9.31
CA ALA A 168 15.69 -25.99 -9.01
C ALA A 168 15.01 -25.89 -7.63
N VAL A 169 14.11 -26.83 -7.32
CA VAL A 169 13.45 -26.92 -6.01
C VAL A 169 14.46 -27.19 -4.91
N GLN A 170 15.34 -28.20 -5.07
CA GLN A 170 16.38 -28.52 -4.09
C GLN A 170 17.29 -27.31 -3.80
N THR A 171 17.69 -26.58 -4.85
CA THR A 171 18.50 -25.36 -4.69
C THR A 171 17.73 -24.26 -3.95
N ALA A 172 16.44 -24.08 -4.25
CA ALA A 172 15.60 -23.09 -3.56
C ALA A 172 15.45 -23.42 -2.06
N PHE A 173 15.33 -24.70 -1.70
CA PHE A 173 15.31 -25.15 -0.30
C PHE A 173 16.66 -24.93 0.40
N ALA A 174 17.78 -25.24 -0.25
CA ALA A 174 19.11 -24.98 0.31
C ALA A 174 19.36 -23.47 0.56
N ILE A 175 18.85 -22.60 -0.31
CA ILE A 175 18.88 -21.14 -0.09
C ILE A 175 17.96 -20.77 1.09
N ALA A 176 16.78 -21.38 1.18
CA ALA A 176 15.78 -21.10 2.20
C ALA A 176 16.12 -21.67 3.59
N GLU A 177 16.98 -22.69 3.69
CA GLU A 177 17.53 -23.24 4.96
C GLU A 177 18.24 -22.17 5.80
N SER A 178 18.64 -21.06 5.19
CA SER A 178 19.16 -19.90 5.91
C SER A 178 18.10 -19.15 6.76
N GLY A 179 16.83 -19.56 6.72
CA GLY A 179 15.72 -19.03 7.52
C GLY A 179 14.95 -20.12 8.30
N LEU A 180 13.92 -19.73 9.05
CA LEU A 180 13.12 -20.67 9.85
C LEU A 180 12.14 -21.45 8.94
N LEU A 181 12.46 -22.70 8.62
CA LEU A 181 11.62 -23.58 7.80
C LEU A 181 10.38 -24.12 8.54
N ASP A 182 10.35 -24.00 9.87
CA ASP A 182 9.20 -24.43 10.66
C ASP A 182 7.96 -23.57 10.32
N GLY A 183 6.88 -24.23 9.92
CA GLY A 183 5.66 -23.59 9.41
C GLY A 183 5.77 -22.98 7.99
N ALA A 184 6.80 -23.33 7.22
CA ALA A 184 6.94 -22.85 5.85
C ALA A 184 5.80 -23.33 4.92
N GLN A 185 5.39 -22.47 4.01
CA GLN A 185 4.37 -22.76 3.00
C GLN A 185 5.00 -22.91 1.62
N PHE A 186 4.54 -23.92 0.89
CA PHE A 186 5.05 -24.27 -0.44
C PHE A 186 3.91 -24.29 -1.44
N TRP A 187 4.15 -23.72 -2.62
CA TRP A 187 3.25 -23.81 -3.76
C TRP A 187 4.06 -24.00 -5.03
N TYR A 188 3.75 -25.04 -5.80
CA TYR A 188 4.40 -25.32 -7.07
C TYR A 188 3.37 -25.32 -8.19
N ASN A 189 3.71 -24.64 -9.30
CA ASN A 189 2.92 -24.65 -10.52
C ASN A 189 3.76 -25.17 -11.67
N LYS A 190 3.49 -26.42 -12.06
CA LYS A 190 4.17 -27.13 -13.15
C LYS A 190 3.97 -26.48 -14.52
N ALA A 191 2.83 -25.84 -14.77
CA ALA A 191 2.58 -25.18 -16.06
C ALA A 191 3.38 -23.88 -16.23
N LEU A 192 3.82 -23.28 -15.12
CA LEU A 192 4.62 -22.06 -15.12
C LEU A 192 6.09 -22.32 -14.76
N ASP A 193 6.44 -23.55 -14.38
CA ASP A 193 7.72 -23.91 -13.75
C ASP A 193 8.13 -22.94 -12.63
N VAL A 194 7.15 -22.57 -11.80
CA VAL A 194 7.35 -21.67 -10.65
C VAL A 194 7.11 -22.43 -9.35
N ILE A 195 8.08 -22.36 -8.45
CA ILE A 195 7.90 -22.68 -7.03
C ILE A 195 7.87 -21.40 -6.21
N TRP A 196 6.97 -21.35 -5.24
CA TRP A 196 6.92 -20.33 -4.20
C TRP A 196 7.12 -20.99 -2.85
N ILE A 197 8.00 -20.38 -2.06
CA ILE A 197 8.30 -20.78 -0.69
C ILE A 197 8.14 -19.54 0.17
N ALA A 198 7.38 -19.64 1.27
CA ALA A 198 7.39 -18.65 2.33
C ALA A 198 7.77 -19.28 3.65
N THR A 199 8.74 -18.67 4.29
CA THR A 199 9.23 -19.03 5.61
C THR A 199 8.88 -17.92 6.61
N ALA A 200 8.86 -18.25 7.89
CA ALA A 200 8.83 -17.22 8.93
C ALA A 200 10.19 -16.49 8.96
N PRO A 201 10.22 -15.20 9.33
CA PRO A 201 11.50 -14.53 9.56
C PRO A 201 12.26 -15.25 10.67
N ASP A 202 13.55 -15.50 10.44
CA ASP A 202 14.43 -16.05 11.46
C ASP A 202 14.60 -15.03 12.60
N LEU A 203 13.99 -15.33 13.74
CA LEU A 203 14.00 -14.44 14.91
C LEU A 203 15.41 -14.26 15.48
N ASN A 204 16.34 -15.19 15.22
CA ASN A 204 17.72 -15.11 15.70
C ASN A 204 18.58 -14.13 14.90
N LYS A 205 18.25 -13.86 13.63
CA LYS A 205 18.93 -12.84 12.80
C LYS A 205 18.41 -11.42 13.03
N CYS A 206 17.15 -11.24 13.43
CA CYS A 206 16.58 -9.91 13.71
C CYS A 206 17.21 -9.21 14.93
N ALA A 207 17.76 -9.97 15.89
CA ALA A 207 18.42 -9.41 17.08
C ALA A 207 19.79 -8.75 16.78
N ALA A 208 20.42 -9.08 15.65
CA ALA A 208 21.75 -8.60 15.30
C ALA A 208 21.78 -7.25 14.55
N LEU A 209 20.62 -6.65 14.26
CA LEU A 209 20.51 -5.42 13.46
C LEU A 209 20.08 -4.17 14.25
N VAL A 210 20.10 -4.22 15.59
CA VAL A 210 19.97 -3.01 16.43
C VAL A 210 21.33 -2.72 17.07
N PRO A 211 22.20 -1.90 16.47
CA PRO A 211 23.36 -1.39 17.18
C PRO A 211 22.89 -0.33 18.19
N PHE A 212 23.37 -0.44 19.43
CA PHE A 212 23.57 0.71 20.29
C PHE A 212 24.63 1.63 19.68
#